data_AF-A0A1F4N7J8-F1
#
_entry.id   AF-A0A1F4N7J8-F1
#
_cell.length_a   1.000
_cell.length_b   1.000
_cell.length_c   1.000
_cell.angle_alpha   90.00
_cell.angle_beta   90.00
_cell.angle_gamma   90.00
#
_symmetry.space_group_name_H-M   'P 1'
#
loop_
_entity.id
_entity.type
_entity.pdbx_description
1 polymer ?
#
loop_
_entity_poly.entity_id
_entity_poly.type
_entity_poly.pdbx_seq_one_letter_code
_entity_poly.pdbx_strand_id
1 'polypeptide(L)'
;LNLTDSITFIQIKTDTLFESQQIISLLTVSQDSADRYEIRLAYRNKELMRTSWFGLDNQAEAALNAGYFDRDEGGSVSYLEIADSVISRNTSRGAKWAINDSLLNGAILIGSGNLISIQPANTEKYYEASTREKAVLIAGPLLLLNSGKVKLPDIERFVKKRHPRSCLCTDKDQVVFIAIDGRREEAEGMSLSETQDFLLKLGCIDAINLDGGGSTTLWTRDKGVVNFPSDKEGERPVSNVLLIIKTNQN
;
A
#
# COMPACT_ATOMS: atom_id res chain seq x y z
N LEU A 1 8.52 -19.22 14.32
CA LEU A 1 8.02 -19.34 12.94
C LEU A 1 9.05 -18.65 12.07
N ASN A 2 9.91 -19.40 11.37
CA ASN A 2 11.07 -18.83 10.68
C ASN A 2 10.64 -18.21 9.35
N LEU A 3 10.10 -17.00 9.43
CA LEU A 3 10.42 -16.01 8.40
C LEU A 3 11.92 -15.74 8.58
N THR A 4 12.68 -15.73 7.49
CA THR A 4 14.12 -15.40 7.52
C THR A 4 14.35 -14.12 8.32
N ASP A 5 15.53 -13.88 8.90
CA ASP A 5 15.88 -12.71 9.75
C ASP A 5 15.52 -11.32 9.17
N SER A 6 15.05 -11.24 7.93
CA SER A 6 14.75 -10.01 7.19
C SER A 6 13.28 -9.74 6.87
N ILE A 7 12.37 -10.72 7.00
CA ILE A 7 10.92 -10.49 6.83
C ILE A 7 10.23 -10.92 8.12
N THR A 8 9.33 -10.12 8.68
CA THR A 8 8.58 -10.50 9.89
C THR A 8 7.10 -10.19 9.73
N PHE A 9 6.24 -11.13 10.12
CA PHE A 9 4.78 -10.97 10.12
C PHE A 9 4.25 -10.97 11.55
N ILE A 10 3.44 -9.96 11.87
CA ILE A 10 2.74 -9.81 13.14
C ILE A 10 1.29 -9.48 12.86
N GLN A 11 0.37 -10.11 13.59
CA GLN A 11 -1.04 -9.70 13.62
C GLN A 11 -1.39 -9.23 15.02
N ILE A 12 -1.91 -8.01 15.11
CA ILE A 12 -2.40 -7.40 16.33
C ILE A 12 -3.92 -7.54 16.32
N LYS A 13 -4.49 -8.09 17.40
CA LYS A 13 -5.93 -8.05 17.67
C LYS A 13 -6.13 -7.39 19.02
N THR A 14 -6.87 -6.29 19.05
CA THR A 14 -7.01 -5.47 20.26
C THR A 14 -8.29 -4.66 20.23
N ASP A 15 -8.87 -4.40 21.40
CA ASP A 15 -9.98 -3.49 21.63
C ASP A 15 -9.55 -2.18 22.32
N THR A 16 -8.27 -2.09 22.68
CA THR A 16 -7.72 -0.94 23.44
C THR A 16 -7.30 0.22 22.56
N LEU A 17 -7.27 0.06 21.23
CA LEU A 17 -6.96 1.12 20.29
C LEU A 17 -8.24 1.83 19.85
N PHE A 18 -8.29 3.14 20.11
CA PHE A 18 -9.37 4.02 19.66
C PHE A 18 -10.77 3.59 20.13
N GLU A 19 -10.87 2.94 21.30
CA GLU A 19 -12.14 2.47 21.87
C GLU A 19 -12.92 1.58 20.89
N SER A 20 -12.21 0.69 20.19
CA SER A 20 -12.79 -0.10 19.09
C SER A 20 -12.04 -1.40 18.87
N GLN A 21 -12.75 -2.40 18.34
CA GLN A 21 -12.12 -3.65 17.91
C GLN A 21 -11.24 -3.39 16.67
N GLN A 22 -9.99 -3.82 16.72
CA GLN A 22 -9.00 -3.66 15.66
C GLN A 22 -8.30 -4.99 15.38
N ILE A 23 -8.17 -5.30 14.08
CA ILE A 23 -7.29 -6.34 13.58
C ILE A 23 -6.34 -5.70 12.59
N ILE A 24 -5.04 -5.79 12.86
CA ILE A 24 -4.00 -5.12 12.09
C ILE A 24 -2.94 -6.16 11.76
N SER A 25 -2.68 -6.35 10.47
CA SER A 25 -1.67 -7.24 9.95
C SER A 25 -0.49 -6.42 9.45
N LEU A 26 0.69 -6.68 10.02
CA LEU A 26 1.94 -6.00 9.73
C LEU A 26 2.92 -7.00 9.13
N LEU A 27 3.52 -6.65 8.01
CA LEU A 27 4.64 -7.37 7.43
C LEU A 27 5.79 -6.40 7.24
N THR A 28 6.91 -6.66 7.89
CA THR A 28 8.11 -5.83 7.77
C THR A 28 9.14 -6.52 6.88
N VAL A 29 9.90 -5.73 6.14
CA VAL A 29 11.09 -6.16 5.41
C VAL A 29 12.24 -5.21 5.69
N SER A 30 13.39 -5.76 6.10
CA SER A 30 14.60 -4.96 6.38
C SER A 30 15.16 -4.34 5.11
N GLN A 31 15.50 -3.05 5.16
CA GLN A 31 16.16 -2.34 4.05
C GLN A 31 17.57 -2.88 3.79
N ASP A 32 18.25 -3.42 4.81
CA ASP A 32 19.57 -4.07 4.67
C ASP A 32 19.50 -5.44 3.98
N SER A 33 18.30 -5.93 3.65
CA SER A 33 18.08 -7.20 2.95
C SER A 33 17.94 -7.07 1.43
N ALA A 34 18.43 -5.96 0.87
CA ALA A 34 18.44 -5.68 -0.57
C ALA A 34 19.19 -6.73 -1.42
N ASP A 35 20.07 -7.51 -0.81
CA ASP A 35 20.76 -8.64 -1.41
C ASP A 35 19.89 -9.91 -1.50
N ARG A 36 18.81 -10.01 -0.71
CA ARG A 36 17.94 -11.20 -0.59
C ARG A 36 16.52 -10.99 -1.08
N TYR A 37 16.01 -9.78 -0.96
CA TYR A 37 14.65 -9.44 -1.31
C TYR A 37 14.64 -8.24 -2.24
N GLU A 38 13.54 -8.05 -2.96
CA GLU A 38 13.19 -6.77 -3.56
C GLU A 38 11.72 -6.43 -3.49
N ILE A 39 11.45 -5.12 -3.44
CA ILE A 39 10.08 -4.61 -3.51
C ILE A 39 9.78 -4.18 -4.94
N ARG A 40 8.71 -4.72 -5.52
CA ARG A 40 8.25 -4.37 -6.87
C ARG A 40 6.81 -3.88 -6.86
N LEU A 41 6.48 -3.00 -7.80
CA LEU A 41 5.11 -2.74 -8.21
C LEU A 41 4.74 -3.69 -9.36
N ALA A 42 3.66 -4.45 -9.20
CA ALA A 42 3.07 -5.25 -10.25
C ALA A 42 1.66 -4.74 -10.58
N TYR A 43 1.24 -4.89 -11.84
CA TYR A 43 -0.02 -4.31 -12.32
C TYR A 43 -0.66 -5.12 -13.46
N ARG A 44 -1.93 -4.81 -13.74
CA ARG A 44 -2.71 -5.25 -14.89
C ARG A 44 -3.41 -4.03 -15.50
N ASN A 45 -3.37 -3.91 -16.82
CA ASN A 45 -3.88 -2.73 -17.54
C ASN A 45 -5.40 -2.71 -17.75
N LYS A 46 -6.03 -3.89 -17.89
CA LYS A 46 -7.44 -4.04 -18.30
C LYS A 46 -8.18 -5.16 -17.58
N GLU A 47 -7.49 -5.87 -16.71
CA GLU A 47 -8.05 -7.01 -15.99
C GLU A 47 -7.77 -6.80 -14.51
N LEU A 48 -8.72 -7.19 -13.68
CA LEU A 48 -8.55 -7.21 -12.24
C LEU A 48 -8.06 -8.59 -11.82
N MET A 49 -7.12 -8.61 -10.89
CA MET A 49 -6.55 -9.84 -10.36
C MET A 49 -6.47 -9.73 -8.84
N ARG A 50 -6.76 -10.82 -8.12
CA ARG A 50 -6.66 -10.80 -6.66
C ARG A 50 -5.20 -10.62 -6.22
N THR A 51 -4.99 -9.99 -5.07
CA THR A 51 -3.64 -9.77 -4.53
C THR A 51 -2.87 -11.08 -4.34
N SER A 52 -3.54 -12.15 -3.91
CA SER A 52 -2.92 -13.48 -3.81
C SER A 52 -2.43 -14.02 -5.17
N TRP A 53 -3.20 -13.85 -6.24
CA TRP A 53 -2.83 -14.28 -7.58
C TRP A 53 -1.65 -13.47 -8.12
N PHE A 54 -1.58 -12.16 -7.88
CA PHE A 54 -0.38 -11.40 -8.18
C PHE A 54 0.85 -11.96 -7.45
N GLY A 55 0.69 -12.31 -6.16
CA GLY A 55 1.76 -12.90 -5.37
C GLY A 55 2.25 -14.25 -5.92
N LEU A 56 1.32 -15.13 -6.31
CA LEU A 56 1.62 -16.43 -6.91
C LEU A 56 2.28 -16.28 -8.29
N ASP A 57 1.69 -15.49 -9.20
CA ASP A 57 2.17 -15.30 -10.58
C ASP A 57 3.59 -14.73 -10.62
N ASN A 58 3.92 -13.84 -9.69
CA ASN A 58 5.23 -13.19 -9.61
C ASN A 58 6.23 -13.95 -8.73
N GLN A 59 5.85 -15.13 -8.22
CA GLN A 59 6.66 -15.87 -7.26
C GLN A 59 7.13 -14.99 -6.09
N ALA A 60 6.24 -14.15 -5.58
CA ALA A 60 6.50 -13.29 -4.44
C ALA A 60 6.46 -14.08 -3.11
N GLU A 61 7.17 -13.57 -2.11
CA GLU A 61 7.06 -13.98 -0.71
C GLU A 61 5.87 -13.30 -0.02
N ALA A 62 5.49 -12.10 -0.47
CA ALA A 62 4.30 -11.40 0.00
C ALA A 62 3.77 -10.38 -1.02
N ALA A 63 2.51 -9.98 -0.84
CA ALA A 63 1.82 -9.00 -1.68
C ALA A 63 0.82 -8.16 -0.86
N LEU A 64 0.76 -6.85 -1.09
CA LEU A 64 -0.24 -5.91 -0.56
C LEU A 64 -0.88 -5.15 -1.72
N ASN A 65 -2.20 -4.94 -1.70
CA ASN A 65 -2.83 -4.07 -2.69
C ASN A 65 -2.25 -2.64 -2.64
N ALA A 66 -2.16 -1.97 -3.79
CA ALA A 66 -1.48 -0.69 -3.88
C ALA A 66 -2.42 0.48 -4.26
N GLY A 67 -2.20 1.10 -5.42
CA GLY A 67 -2.90 2.28 -5.88
C GLY A 67 -4.37 2.04 -6.26
N TYR A 68 -5.04 3.16 -6.52
CA TYR A 68 -6.44 3.19 -6.94
C TYR A 68 -6.63 2.69 -8.37
N PHE A 69 -7.81 2.18 -8.69
CA PHE A 69 -8.08 1.58 -9.98
C PHE A 69 -9.53 1.74 -10.46
N ASP A 70 -9.73 1.54 -11.77
CA ASP A 70 -11.05 1.46 -12.39
C ASP A 70 -11.64 0.07 -12.08
N ARG A 71 -12.77 0.05 -11.36
CA ARG A 71 -13.40 -1.19 -10.91
C ARG A 71 -14.23 -1.88 -11.99
N ASP A 72 -14.53 -1.19 -13.09
CA ASP A 72 -15.30 -1.75 -14.21
C ASP A 72 -14.34 -2.31 -15.28
N GLU A 73 -13.30 -1.57 -15.63
CA GLU A 73 -12.40 -1.88 -16.75
C GLU A 73 -10.99 -2.31 -16.32
N GLY A 74 -10.63 -2.20 -15.04
CA GLY A 74 -9.27 -2.42 -14.58
C GLY A 74 -8.30 -1.31 -14.98
N GLY A 75 -7.02 -1.49 -14.65
CA GLY A 75 -6.00 -0.45 -14.83
C GLY A 75 -5.96 0.57 -13.69
N SER A 76 -4.79 1.20 -13.51
CA SER A 76 -4.59 2.25 -12.51
C SER A 76 -5.30 3.54 -12.92
N VAL A 77 -5.90 4.25 -11.96
CA VAL A 77 -6.50 5.60 -12.19
C VAL A 77 -5.64 6.73 -11.63
N SER A 78 -4.52 6.39 -11.00
CA SER A 78 -3.46 7.33 -10.63
C SER A 78 -2.18 7.06 -11.41
N TYR A 79 -1.29 8.04 -11.42
CA TYR A 79 -0.01 7.95 -12.10
C TYR A 79 0.78 6.73 -11.63
N LEU A 80 1.14 5.89 -12.59
CA LEU A 80 1.94 4.70 -12.40
C LEU A 80 2.97 4.64 -13.53
N GLU A 81 4.23 4.53 -13.15
CA GLU A 81 5.36 4.41 -14.05
C GLU A 81 6.24 3.26 -13.60
N ILE A 82 6.69 2.43 -14.54
CA ILE A 82 7.58 1.29 -14.28
C ILE A 82 8.60 1.24 -15.41
N ALA A 83 9.89 1.16 -15.06
CA ALA A 83 11.02 1.09 -15.99
C ALA A 83 10.94 2.16 -17.08
N ASP A 84 10.85 3.44 -16.65
CA ASP A 84 10.74 4.63 -17.51
C ASP A 84 9.55 4.60 -18.49
N SER A 85 8.57 3.73 -18.25
CA SER A 85 7.36 3.60 -19.07
C SER A 85 6.13 4.04 -18.29
N VAL A 86 5.44 5.06 -18.79
CA VAL A 86 4.16 5.51 -18.22
C VAL A 86 3.10 4.46 -18.48
N ILE A 87 2.63 3.83 -17.41
CA ILE A 87 1.59 2.80 -17.43
C ILE A 87 0.22 3.44 -17.35
N SER A 88 0.06 4.43 -16.46
CA SER A 88 -1.17 5.21 -16.33
C SER A 88 -0.89 6.63 -15.85
N ARG A 89 -1.85 7.51 -16.09
CA ARG A 89 -1.88 8.91 -15.65
C ARG A 89 -3.05 9.12 -14.70
N ASN A 90 -3.02 10.21 -13.94
CA ASN A 90 -4.16 10.59 -13.12
C ASN A 90 -5.39 10.78 -14.00
N THR A 91 -6.44 10.04 -13.66
CA THR A 91 -7.70 10.10 -14.40
C THR A 91 -8.34 11.47 -14.21
N SER A 92 -8.73 12.10 -15.32
CA SER A 92 -9.29 13.45 -15.35
C SER A 92 -10.47 13.63 -14.39
N ARG A 93 -10.45 14.74 -13.65
CA ARG A 93 -11.52 15.11 -12.72
C ARG A 93 -12.90 15.04 -13.40
N GLY A 94 -13.83 14.33 -12.75
CA GLY A 94 -15.20 14.14 -13.24
C GLY A 94 -15.44 12.82 -13.99
N ALA A 95 -14.40 12.08 -14.37
CA ALA A 95 -14.56 10.72 -14.86
C ALA A 95 -14.95 9.74 -13.74
N LYS A 96 -15.56 8.61 -14.12
CA LYS A 96 -16.28 7.67 -13.22
C LYS A 96 -15.45 7.10 -12.05
N TRP A 97 -14.13 7.08 -12.16
CA TRP A 97 -13.24 6.56 -11.11
C TRP A 97 -12.11 7.53 -10.77
N ALA A 98 -12.24 8.80 -11.17
CA ALA A 98 -11.27 9.83 -10.85
C ALA A 98 -11.14 9.99 -9.33
N ILE A 99 -9.90 9.96 -8.85
CA ILE A 99 -9.59 10.23 -7.44
C ILE A 99 -9.49 11.73 -7.24
N ASN A 100 -9.97 12.22 -6.09
CA ASN A 100 -9.83 13.62 -5.75
C ASN A 100 -8.34 13.98 -5.66
N ASP A 101 -7.90 15.00 -6.39
CA ASP A 101 -6.49 15.43 -6.45
C ASP A 101 -5.85 15.66 -5.07
N SER A 102 -6.63 16.11 -4.08
CA SER A 102 -6.11 16.30 -2.72
C SER A 102 -5.73 15.00 -2.01
N LEU A 103 -6.24 13.85 -2.45
CA LEU A 103 -5.84 12.52 -1.97
C LEU A 103 -4.59 11.99 -2.69
N LEU A 104 -4.32 12.45 -3.91
CA LEU A 104 -3.17 12.04 -4.73
C LEU A 104 -1.94 12.92 -4.43
N ASN A 105 -1.67 13.15 -3.15
CA ASN A 105 -0.64 14.08 -2.69
C ASN A 105 0.65 13.41 -2.18
N GLY A 106 0.74 12.08 -2.28
CA GLY A 106 1.92 11.31 -1.92
C GLY A 106 2.38 10.42 -3.08
N ALA A 107 3.66 10.10 -3.11
CA ALA A 107 4.23 9.17 -4.08
C ALA A 107 5.13 8.14 -3.41
N ILE A 108 5.08 6.92 -3.92
CA ILE A 108 6.01 5.84 -3.62
C ILE A 108 6.99 5.75 -4.78
N LEU A 109 8.27 5.87 -4.49
CA LEU A 109 9.36 5.72 -5.44
C LEU A 109 10.13 4.46 -5.08
N ILE A 110 10.32 3.58 -6.04
CA ILE A 110 11.14 2.36 -5.89
C ILE A 110 12.42 2.56 -6.68
N GLY A 111 13.55 2.67 -5.99
CA GLY A 111 14.88 2.80 -6.57
C GLY A 111 15.56 1.45 -6.83
N SER A 112 16.86 1.49 -7.10
CA SER A 112 17.69 0.28 -7.16
C SER A 112 17.95 -0.29 -5.76
N GLY A 113 17.96 -1.61 -5.60
CA GLY A 113 18.30 -2.28 -4.34
C GLY A 113 17.32 -2.00 -3.18
N ASN A 114 16.01 -2.04 -3.45
CA ASN A 114 14.92 -1.93 -2.46
C ASN A 114 14.73 -0.59 -1.78
N LEU A 115 15.46 0.43 -2.19
CA LEU A 115 15.27 1.76 -1.65
C LEU A 115 13.86 2.24 -2.00
N ILE A 116 12.99 2.26 -1.00
CA ILE A 116 11.67 2.87 -1.08
C ILE A 116 11.75 4.26 -0.46
N SER A 117 11.28 5.24 -1.21
CA SER A 117 11.03 6.58 -0.70
C SER A 117 9.54 6.86 -0.75
N ILE A 118 9.01 7.36 0.36
CA ILE A 118 7.65 7.89 0.46
C ILE A 118 7.79 9.40 0.63
N GLN A 119 7.22 10.17 -0.29
CA GLN A 119 7.40 11.62 -0.30
C GLN A 119 6.15 12.35 -0.83
N PRO A 120 6.04 13.68 -0.67
CA PRO A 120 5.02 14.46 -1.37
C PRO A 120 5.06 14.21 -2.87
N ALA A 121 3.89 14.03 -3.48
CA ALA A 121 3.79 13.81 -4.92
C ALA A 121 4.29 15.04 -5.69
N ASN A 122 5.08 14.79 -6.72
CA ASN A 122 5.47 15.78 -7.73
C ASN A 122 4.55 15.65 -8.95
N THR A 123 4.75 16.51 -9.95
CA THR A 123 4.01 16.44 -11.22
C THR A 123 4.37 15.19 -12.00
N GLU A 124 3.44 14.65 -12.79
CA GLU A 124 3.70 13.51 -13.69
C GLU A 124 4.94 13.77 -14.59
N LYS A 125 5.03 14.96 -15.17
CA LYS A 125 6.17 15.40 -16.01
C LYS A 125 7.51 15.38 -15.27
N TYR A 126 7.53 15.59 -13.96
CA TYR A 126 8.76 15.50 -13.18
C TYR A 126 9.25 14.06 -13.12
N TYR A 127 8.35 13.11 -12.91
CA TYR A 127 8.70 11.69 -12.87
C TYR A 127 9.11 11.18 -14.25
N GLU A 128 8.37 11.54 -15.31
CA GLU A 128 8.73 11.19 -16.71
C GLU A 128 10.09 11.72 -17.16
N ALA A 129 10.60 12.78 -16.53
CA ALA A 129 11.91 13.36 -16.82
C ALA A 129 13.04 12.76 -15.96
N SER A 130 12.71 12.00 -14.93
CA SER A 130 13.68 11.30 -14.07
C SER A 130 13.97 9.91 -14.63
N THR A 131 15.19 9.43 -14.38
CA THR A 131 15.61 8.05 -14.71
C THR A 131 16.24 7.36 -13.50
N ARG A 132 16.00 7.91 -12.30
CA ARG A 132 16.62 7.43 -11.05
C ARG A 132 15.81 6.30 -10.42
N GLU A 133 14.50 6.37 -10.56
CA GLU A 133 13.54 5.43 -10.01
C GLU A 133 13.23 4.33 -11.01
N LYS A 134 13.08 3.09 -10.53
CA LYS A 134 12.59 1.97 -11.33
C LYS A 134 11.07 1.95 -11.43
N ALA A 135 10.38 2.51 -10.45
CA ALA A 135 8.94 2.65 -10.48
C ALA A 135 8.47 3.82 -9.62
N VAL A 136 7.36 4.43 -10.03
CA VAL A 136 6.67 5.49 -9.31
C VAL A 136 5.18 5.18 -9.26
N LEU A 137 4.59 5.30 -8.08
CA LEU A 137 3.14 5.28 -7.91
C LEU A 137 2.70 6.53 -7.13
N ILE A 138 1.87 7.37 -7.75
CA ILE A 138 1.14 8.41 -7.02
C ILE A 138 -0.07 7.78 -6.35
N ALA A 139 -0.20 7.99 -5.05
CA ALA A 139 -1.28 7.47 -4.22
C ALA A 139 -1.57 8.47 -3.08
N GLY A 140 -2.19 8.00 -2.01
CA GLY A 140 -2.32 8.78 -0.79
C GLY A 140 -3.70 8.74 -0.14
N PRO A 141 -3.96 9.68 0.78
CA PRO A 141 -3.09 10.80 1.10
C PRO A 141 -1.80 10.36 1.80
N LEU A 142 -0.75 11.17 1.68
CA LEU A 142 0.44 11.11 2.52
C LEU A 142 -0.01 11.28 3.98
N LEU A 143 0.40 10.36 4.84
CA LEU A 143 -0.03 10.29 6.23
C LEU A 143 1.04 10.88 7.15
N LEU A 144 2.29 10.44 7.00
CA LEU A 144 3.42 10.91 7.79
C LEU A 144 4.55 11.37 6.85
N LEU A 145 5.26 12.40 7.28
CA LEU A 145 6.49 12.88 6.65
C LEU A 145 7.47 13.28 7.74
N ASN A 146 8.69 12.74 7.73
CA ASN A 146 9.73 13.01 8.73
C ASN A 146 9.23 12.84 10.18
N SER A 147 8.49 11.76 10.46
CA SER A 147 7.84 11.47 11.74
C SER A 147 6.81 12.54 12.19
N GLY A 148 6.31 13.37 11.26
CA GLY A 148 5.28 14.36 11.50
C GLY A 148 3.97 14.01 10.79
N LYS A 149 2.83 14.22 11.44
CA LYS A 149 1.51 14.06 10.80
C LYS A 149 1.32 15.10 9.70
N VAL A 150 1.01 14.63 8.49
CA VAL A 150 0.64 15.49 7.36
C VAL A 150 -0.81 15.93 7.51
N LYS A 151 -1.14 17.16 7.11
CA LYS A 151 -2.52 17.64 7.14
C LYS A 151 -3.38 16.81 6.18
N LEU A 152 -4.40 16.16 6.71
CA LEU A 152 -5.34 15.36 5.92
C LEU A 152 -6.29 16.25 5.10
N PRO A 153 -6.69 15.83 3.89
CA PRO A 153 -7.73 16.50 3.12
C PRO A 153 -9.07 16.53 3.86
N ASP A 154 -9.93 17.50 3.56
CA ASP A 154 -11.28 17.55 4.14
C ASP A 154 -12.30 16.80 3.27
N ILE A 155 -12.19 15.47 3.29
CA ILE A 155 -13.12 14.57 2.58
C ILE A 155 -13.79 13.67 3.62
N GLU A 156 -14.95 14.08 4.11
CA GLU A 156 -15.61 13.48 5.27
C GLU A 156 -15.68 11.95 5.23
N ARG A 157 -16.27 11.37 4.18
CA ARG A 157 -16.45 9.91 4.07
C ARG A 157 -15.14 9.15 4.01
N PHE A 158 -14.12 9.69 3.34
CA PHE A 158 -12.85 8.99 3.15
C PHE A 158 -11.92 9.15 4.36
N VAL A 159 -11.94 10.31 4.99
CA VAL A 159 -10.95 10.74 6.00
C VAL A 159 -11.46 10.48 7.41
N LYS A 160 -12.71 10.86 7.71
CA LYS A 160 -13.26 10.87 9.08
C LYS A 160 -13.92 9.56 9.48
N LYS A 161 -14.35 8.74 8.52
CA LYS A 161 -14.97 7.43 8.81
C LYS A 161 -13.94 6.31 8.91
N ARG A 162 -14.22 5.34 9.78
CA ARG A 162 -13.46 4.10 9.90
C ARG A 162 -13.69 3.19 8.70
N HIS A 163 -12.59 2.71 8.14
CA HIS A 163 -12.57 1.78 7.02
C HIS A 163 -11.39 0.81 7.17
N PRO A 164 -11.44 -0.35 6.47
CA PRO A 164 -10.23 -1.09 6.18
C PRO A 164 -9.24 -0.18 5.45
N ARG A 165 -7.96 -0.24 5.82
CA ARG A 165 -6.89 0.58 5.25
C ARG A 165 -5.74 -0.31 4.83
N SER A 166 -5.14 0.04 3.70
CA SER A 166 -3.82 -0.43 3.33
C SER A 166 -2.86 0.74 3.43
N CYS A 167 -1.69 0.53 4.01
CA CYS A 167 -0.67 1.56 4.14
C CYS A 167 0.71 0.98 3.85
N LEU A 168 1.59 1.86 3.36
CA LEU A 168 3.02 1.61 3.32
C LEU A 168 3.70 2.62 4.23
N CYS A 169 4.68 2.15 4.98
CA CYS A 169 5.46 2.96 5.89
C CYS A 169 6.95 2.61 5.74
N THR A 170 7.81 3.61 5.86
CA THR A 170 9.24 3.43 6.08
C THR A 170 9.56 3.87 7.50
N ASP A 171 10.36 3.05 8.19
CA ASP A 171 11.07 3.48 9.39
C ASP A 171 12.58 3.60 9.08
N LYS A 172 13.41 3.70 10.13
CA LYS A 172 14.86 3.87 9.96
C LYS A 172 15.51 2.71 9.20
N ASP A 173 15.04 1.48 9.42
CA ASP A 173 15.74 0.25 9.02
C ASP A 173 14.85 -0.68 8.17
N GLN A 174 13.54 -0.41 8.07
CA GLN A 174 12.55 -1.34 7.51
C GLN A 174 11.48 -0.62 6.68
N VAL A 175 10.89 -1.38 5.76
CA VAL A 175 9.63 -1.04 5.10
C VAL A 175 8.52 -1.90 5.72
N VAL A 176 7.39 -1.29 6.05
CA VAL A 176 6.25 -1.94 6.70
C VAL A 176 5.03 -1.90 5.80
N PHE A 177 4.53 -3.08 5.46
CA PHE A 177 3.32 -3.33 4.71
C PHE A 177 2.20 -3.58 5.71
N ILE A 178 1.13 -2.79 5.62
CA ILE A 178 0.12 -2.70 6.67
C ILE A 178 -1.25 -2.90 6.06
N ALA A 179 -1.98 -3.88 6.60
CA ALA A 179 -3.41 -4.09 6.34
C ALA A 179 -4.19 -3.96 7.65
N ILE A 180 -5.04 -2.96 7.75
CA ILE A 180 -5.97 -2.73 8.85
C ILE A 180 -7.33 -3.23 8.38
N ASP A 181 -7.88 -4.24 9.05
CA ASP A 181 -9.21 -4.76 8.73
C ASP A 181 -10.30 -3.82 9.26
N GLY A 182 -11.50 -3.90 8.67
CA GLY A 182 -12.60 -3.03 9.04
C GLY A 182 -13.95 -3.51 8.51
N ARG A 183 -15.03 -2.82 8.89
CA ARG A 183 -16.42 -3.14 8.48
C ARG A 183 -16.87 -4.55 8.88
N ARG A 184 -16.37 -5.07 10.00
CA ARG A 184 -16.79 -6.35 10.57
C ARG A 184 -16.90 -6.24 12.09
N GLU A 185 -17.57 -7.20 12.71
CA GLU A 185 -17.83 -7.20 14.16
C GLU A 185 -16.53 -7.18 14.97
N GLU A 186 -15.52 -7.91 14.50
CA GLU A 186 -14.23 -8.08 15.19
C GLU A 186 -13.18 -7.03 14.77
N ALA A 187 -13.51 -6.13 13.85
CA ALA A 187 -12.65 -5.05 13.39
C ALA A 187 -13.47 -3.92 12.77
N GLU A 188 -13.49 -2.76 13.41
CA GLU A 188 -14.18 -1.57 12.91
C GLU A 188 -13.39 -0.87 11.80
N GLY A 189 -12.06 -0.95 11.87
CA GLY A 189 -11.11 -0.24 11.02
C GLY A 189 -10.75 1.14 11.57
N MET A 190 -10.03 1.92 10.77
CA MET A 190 -9.50 3.22 11.20
C MET A 190 -9.90 4.35 10.25
N SER A 191 -10.20 5.50 10.82
CA SER A 191 -10.14 6.80 10.14
C SER A 191 -8.69 7.12 9.78
N LEU A 192 -8.47 8.07 8.88
CA LEU A 192 -7.09 8.44 8.53
C LEU A 192 -6.36 9.12 9.70
N SER A 193 -7.05 9.83 10.58
CA SER A 193 -6.44 10.41 11.78
C SER A 193 -5.98 9.32 12.75
N GLU A 194 -6.82 8.32 13.02
CA GLU A 194 -6.45 7.16 13.84
C GLU A 194 -5.29 6.37 13.19
N THR A 195 -5.31 6.25 11.86
CA THR A 195 -4.21 5.62 11.12
C THR A 195 -2.90 6.39 11.30
N GLN A 196 -2.92 7.73 11.23
CA GLN A 196 -1.73 8.55 11.53
C GLN A 196 -1.23 8.35 12.96
N ASP A 197 -2.13 8.32 13.95
CA ASP A 197 -1.77 8.07 15.35
C ASP A 197 -1.13 6.69 15.54
N PHE A 198 -1.72 5.66 14.93
CA PHE A 198 -1.21 4.30 14.98
C PHE A 198 0.19 4.20 14.34
N LEU A 199 0.37 4.72 13.12
CA LEU A 199 1.65 4.67 12.40
C LEU A 199 2.74 5.42 13.15
N LEU A 200 2.41 6.58 13.73
CA LEU A 200 3.36 7.35 14.52
C LEU A 200 3.78 6.59 15.78
N LYS A 201 2.85 5.90 16.43
CA LYS A 201 3.13 5.05 17.59
C LYS A 201 3.93 3.79 17.21
N LEU A 202 3.75 3.28 16.00
CA LEU A 202 4.51 2.16 15.45
C LEU A 202 5.98 2.54 15.15
N GLY A 203 6.29 3.84 15.06
CA GLY A 203 7.63 4.34 14.77
C GLY A 203 7.88 4.68 13.30
N CYS A 204 6.81 4.77 12.50
CA CYS A 204 6.91 5.17 11.09
C CYS A 204 7.45 6.60 10.93
N ILE A 205 8.40 6.77 10.02
CA ILE A 205 8.98 8.06 9.66
C ILE A 205 8.16 8.69 8.53
N ASP A 206 8.07 8.00 7.40
CA ASP A 206 7.24 8.41 6.27
C ASP A 206 6.20 7.33 6.01
N ALA A 207 4.96 7.75 5.72
CA ALA A 207 3.88 6.80 5.51
C ALA A 207 2.82 7.36 4.58
N ILE A 208 2.22 6.48 3.80
CA ILE A 208 1.22 6.81 2.78
C ILE A 208 0.06 5.83 2.84
N ASN A 209 -1.16 6.36 2.67
CA ASN A 209 -2.35 5.56 2.49
C ASN A 209 -2.42 5.02 1.05
N LEU A 210 -2.84 3.77 0.91
CA LEU A 210 -3.09 3.08 -0.34
C LEU A 210 -4.61 2.88 -0.54
N ASP A 211 -5.01 2.22 -1.63
CA ASP A 211 -6.42 1.87 -1.79
C ASP A 211 -6.89 0.97 -0.63
N GLY A 212 -8.09 1.21 -0.13
CA GLY A 212 -8.60 0.61 1.10
C GLY A 212 -9.92 -0.13 0.90
N GLY A 213 -10.67 -0.28 1.99
CA GLY A 213 -11.96 -0.96 1.94
C GLY A 213 -11.83 -2.41 1.48
N GLY A 214 -12.66 -2.84 0.53
CA GLY A 214 -12.63 -4.22 0.03
C GLY A 214 -11.34 -4.59 -0.70
N SER A 215 -10.54 -3.60 -1.13
CA SER A 215 -9.25 -3.83 -1.76
C SER A 215 -8.18 -4.26 -0.74
N THR A 216 -8.36 -3.93 0.56
CA THR A 216 -7.36 -4.21 1.61
C THR A 216 -7.12 -5.70 1.74
N THR A 217 -5.97 -6.12 1.22
CA THR A 217 -5.53 -7.51 1.20
C THR A 217 -4.03 -7.58 1.33
N LEU A 218 -3.55 -8.27 2.37
CA LEU A 218 -2.17 -8.67 2.56
C LEU A 218 -2.09 -10.19 2.44
N TRP A 219 -1.20 -10.66 1.58
CA TRP A 219 -0.97 -12.07 1.32
C TRP A 219 0.50 -12.42 1.56
N THR A 220 0.76 -13.60 2.09
CA THR A 220 2.11 -14.18 2.20
C THR A 220 2.12 -15.58 1.57
N ARG A 221 3.29 -15.97 1.04
CA ARG A 221 3.48 -17.26 0.38
C ARG A 221 3.18 -18.45 1.28
N ASP A 222 3.54 -18.35 2.56
CA ASP A 222 3.44 -19.45 3.53
C ASP A 222 2.05 -19.58 4.18
N LYS A 223 1.28 -18.49 4.26
CA LYS A 223 -0.01 -18.46 4.99
C LYS A 223 -1.22 -18.14 4.12
N GLY A 224 -1.01 -17.71 2.88
CA GLY A 224 -2.09 -17.20 2.04
C GLY A 224 -2.47 -15.78 2.44
N VAL A 225 -3.76 -15.44 2.34
CA VAL A 225 -4.27 -14.13 2.79
C VAL A 225 -4.23 -14.09 4.32
N VAL A 226 -3.52 -13.11 4.88
CA VAL A 226 -3.23 -13.04 6.32
C VAL A 226 -4.08 -12.03 7.08
N ASN A 227 -4.75 -11.11 6.38
CA ASN A 227 -5.77 -10.24 6.94
C ASN A 227 -7.18 -10.79 6.64
N PHE A 228 -8.22 -10.05 7.00
CA PHE A 228 -9.60 -10.43 6.72
C PHE A 228 -10.30 -9.43 5.77
N PRO A 229 -10.26 -9.67 4.45
CA PRO A 229 -10.90 -8.82 3.46
C PRO A 229 -12.38 -8.54 3.77
N SER A 230 -12.81 -7.29 3.57
CA SER A 230 -14.14 -6.83 4.01
C SER A 230 -15.27 -7.17 3.03
N ASP A 231 -14.96 -7.53 1.78
CA ASP A 231 -15.98 -7.88 0.80
C ASP A 231 -16.46 -9.33 1.07
N LYS A 232 -17.77 -9.59 0.84
CA LYS A 232 -18.38 -10.89 1.15
C LYS A 232 -17.74 -12.08 0.43
N GLU A 233 -17.22 -11.85 -0.77
CA GLU A 233 -16.57 -12.85 -1.61
C GLU A 233 -15.07 -13.04 -1.29
N GLY A 234 -14.57 -12.37 -0.24
CA GLY A 234 -13.16 -12.38 0.15
C GLY A 234 -12.36 -11.23 -0.47
N GLU A 235 -11.10 -11.49 -0.83
CA GLU A 235 -10.23 -10.47 -1.43
C GLU A 235 -10.80 -9.98 -2.76
N ARG A 236 -10.90 -8.65 -2.90
CA ARG A 236 -11.34 -8.03 -4.14
C ARG A 236 -10.22 -8.12 -5.19
N PRO A 237 -10.54 -8.46 -6.45
CA PRO A 237 -9.62 -8.26 -7.56
C PRO A 237 -9.22 -6.78 -7.72
N VAL A 238 -7.92 -6.48 -7.80
CA VAL A 238 -7.33 -5.14 -7.93
C VAL A 238 -6.50 -5.03 -9.21
N SER A 239 -6.10 -3.81 -9.58
CA SER A 239 -5.26 -3.58 -10.78
C SER A 239 -3.77 -3.55 -10.49
N ASN A 240 -3.34 -3.35 -9.25
CA ASN A 240 -1.92 -3.28 -8.92
C ASN A 240 -1.65 -3.59 -7.44
N VAL A 241 -0.43 -4.04 -7.17
CA VAL A 241 0.05 -4.49 -5.86
C VAL A 241 1.51 -4.11 -5.65
N LEU A 242 1.92 -4.00 -4.38
CA LEU A 242 3.32 -4.03 -3.97
C LEU A 242 3.67 -5.47 -3.59
N LEU A 243 4.79 -5.97 -4.12
CA LEU A 243 5.29 -7.32 -3.92
C LEU A 243 6.61 -7.29 -3.16
N ILE A 244 6.86 -8.28 -2.31
CA ILE A 244 8.20 -8.63 -1.83
C ILE A 244 8.61 -9.91 -2.54
N ILE A 245 9.68 -9.87 -3.34
CA ILE A 245 10.18 -10.98 -4.17
C ILE A 245 11.59 -11.33 -3.70
N LYS A 246 12.01 -12.60 -3.76
CA LYS A 246 13.42 -12.94 -3.57
C LYS A 246 14.25 -12.42 -4.72
N THR A 247 15.37 -11.76 -4.43
CA THR A 247 16.40 -11.51 -5.45
C THR A 247 16.99 -12.87 -5.81
N ASN A 248 16.99 -13.20 -7.10
CA ASN A 248 17.72 -14.38 -7.54
C ASN A 248 19.21 -14.09 -7.32
N GLN A 249 19.85 -14.80 -6.40
CA GLN A 249 21.30 -14.89 -6.39
C GLN A 249 21.70 -15.59 -7.68
N ASN A 250 22.30 -14.85 -8.60
CA ASN A 250 23.00 -15.45 -9.74
C ASN A 250 24.13 -16.35 -9.26
#